data_AF-A0A149TM13-F1
#
_entry.id   AF-A0A149TM13-F1
#
_cell.length_a   1.000
_cell.length_b   1.000
_cell.length_c   1.000
_cell.angle_alpha   90.00
_cell.angle_beta   90.00
_cell.angle_gamma   90.00
#
_symmetry.space_group_name_H-M   'P 1'
#
loop_
_entity.id
_entity.type
_entity.pdbx_description
1 polymer ?
#
loop_
_entity_poly.entity_id
_entity_poly.type
_entity_poly.pdbx_seq_one_letter_code
_entity_poly.pdbx_strand_id
1 'polypeptide(L)'
;MLYLSCMIAHCLTILPRSRLIVSVAFAIFSVIASFDAIANEARPAHVITIQANDGLSLAPKENKAWYEQGIWPVAGATLTLIVTNTVTVIVVYLQSSRSFNALLRQRKIERYAAALNDFYNPLLALLDINKEIFQNTGPLSFPQEEIPRNAAGLVWGQTKKKILSNNIDIEMILRTKTHLLIETDSLESYHRLLVHVAMYEAFQRVETDLYTGFTFPEDIRGHVVAQRLAALKIYHKLTGEQI
;
A
#
# COMPACT_ATOMS: atom_id res chain seq x y z
N MET A 1 25.71 19.51 -33.44
CA MET A 1 24.38 19.64 -32.81
C MET A 1 23.67 18.29 -32.58
N LEU A 2 23.84 17.27 -33.44
CA LEU A 2 23.14 15.98 -33.29
C LEU A 2 23.68 15.03 -32.20
N TYR A 3 24.98 15.07 -31.87
CA TYR A 3 25.56 14.17 -30.86
C TYR A 3 25.19 14.51 -29.41
N LEU A 4 24.88 15.78 -29.12
CA LEU A 4 24.52 16.22 -27.77
C LEU A 4 23.07 15.83 -27.40
N SER A 5 22.18 15.75 -28.39
CA SER A 5 20.78 15.34 -28.17
C SER A 5 20.64 13.85 -27.82
N CYS A 6 21.56 13.00 -28.29
CA CYS A 6 21.51 11.56 -28.01
C CYS A 6 22.02 11.22 -26.59
N MET A 7 23.05 11.90 -26.08
CA MET A 7 23.51 11.69 -24.70
C MET A 7 22.51 12.15 -23.63
N ILE A 8 21.74 13.22 -23.92
CA ILE A 8 20.72 13.71 -22.98
C ILE A 8 19.53 12.75 -22.90
N ALA A 9 19.15 12.12 -24.02
CA ALA A 9 18.09 11.11 -24.04
C ALA A 9 18.43 9.86 -23.21
N HIS A 10 19.72 9.47 -23.13
CA HIS A 10 20.15 8.32 -22.33
C HIS A 10 20.28 8.62 -20.83
N CYS A 11 20.41 9.90 -20.44
CA CYS A 11 20.47 10.30 -19.02
C CYS A 11 19.07 10.45 -18.38
N LEU A 12 18.01 10.53 -19.20
CA LEU A 12 16.61 10.79 -18.81
C LEU A 12 15.84 9.56 -18.27
N THR A 13 16.48 8.38 -18.22
CA THR A 13 15.86 7.13 -17.75
C THR A 13 16.20 6.78 -16.29
N ILE A 14 17.15 7.46 -15.64
CA ILE A 14 17.73 6.98 -14.38
C ILE A 14 17.19 7.65 -13.11
N LEU A 15 16.53 8.82 -13.16
CA LEU A 15 16.06 9.52 -11.94
C LEU A 15 14.67 10.19 -12.10
N PRO A 16 13.66 9.87 -11.24
CA PRO A 16 12.30 10.43 -11.37
C PRO A 16 12.21 11.91 -10.95
N ARG A 17 13.17 12.44 -10.19
CA ARG A 17 13.19 13.86 -9.76
C ARG A 17 13.69 14.83 -10.83
N SER A 18 14.49 14.38 -11.81
CA SER A 18 15.02 15.25 -12.86
C SER A 18 14.02 15.52 -13.99
N ARG A 19 12.98 14.69 -14.15
CA ARG A 19 11.93 14.89 -15.17
C ARG A 19 11.14 16.19 -14.97
N LEU A 20 10.95 16.62 -13.73
CA LEU A 20 10.19 17.84 -13.41
C LEU A 20 10.99 19.11 -13.77
N ILE A 21 12.29 19.13 -13.47
CA ILE A 21 13.18 20.25 -13.77
C ILE A 21 13.42 20.35 -15.27
N VAL A 22 13.64 19.21 -15.95
CA VAL A 22 13.87 19.19 -17.39
C VAL A 22 12.61 19.57 -18.16
N SER A 23 11.42 19.15 -17.73
CA SER A 23 10.18 19.50 -18.43
C SER A 23 9.81 20.98 -18.27
N VAL A 24 10.07 21.57 -17.10
CA VAL A 24 9.92 23.02 -16.87
C VAL A 24 10.98 23.80 -17.66
N ALA A 25 12.24 23.33 -17.68
CA ALA A 25 13.30 23.95 -18.47
C ALA A 25 13.02 23.87 -19.98
N PHE A 26 12.44 22.76 -20.47
CA PHE A 26 12.07 22.59 -21.88
C PHE A 26 10.91 23.51 -22.29
N ALA A 27 9.93 23.71 -21.40
CA ALA A 27 8.84 24.65 -21.60
C ALA A 27 9.31 26.11 -21.59
N ILE A 28 10.29 26.45 -20.75
CA ILE A 28 10.91 27.78 -20.74
C ILE A 28 11.75 27.99 -22.01
N PHE A 29 12.51 26.98 -22.44
CA PHE A 29 13.38 27.07 -23.61
C PHE A 29 12.60 27.13 -24.94
N SER A 30 11.48 26.43 -25.06
CA SER A 30 10.62 26.51 -26.25
C SER A 30 9.92 27.85 -26.38
N VAL A 31 9.55 28.49 -25.26
CA VAL A 31 8.96 29.83 -25.26
C VAL A 31 10.00 30.90 -25.63
N ILE A 32 11.24 30.79 -25.15
CA ILE A 32 12.32 31.73 -25.50
C ILE A 32 12.74 31.59 -26.97
N ALA A 33 12.90 30.36 -27.47
CA ALA A 33 13.25 30.12 -28.88
C ALA A 33 12.16 30.58 -29.86
N SER A 34 10.89 30.59 -29.43
CA SER A 34 9.78 31.13 -30.24
C SER A 34 9.82 32.66 -30.32
N PHE A 35 10.32 33.34 -29.29
CA PHE A 35 10.46 34.79 -29.29
C PHE A 35 11.62 35.26 -30.18
N ASP A 36 12.77 34.57 -30.17
CA ASP A 36 13.88 34.89 -31.08
C ASP A 36 13.55 34.59 -32.55
N ALA A 37 12.75 33.54 -32.83
CA ALA A 37 12.31 33.23 -34.19
C ALA A 37 11.29 34.26 -34.74
N ILE A 38 10.47 34.86 -33.89
CA ILE A 38 9.50 35.90 -34.28
C ILE A 38 10.18 37.27 -34.42
N ALA A 39 11.26 37.54 -33.68
CA ALA A 39 11.99 38.80 -33.77
C ALA A 39 12.90 38.92 -35.00
N ASN A 40 13.27 37.81 -35.66
CA ASN A 40 14.30 37.80 -36.70
C ASN A 40 13.80 37.48 -38.13
N GLU A 41 12.48 37.38 -38.34
CA GLU A 41 11.91 37.19 -39.68
C GLU A 41 11.73 38.54 -40.40
N ALA A 42 12.85 39.17 -40.79
CA ALA A 42 12.86 40.30 -41.71
C ALA A 42 12.38 39.83 -43.10
N ARG A 43 11.07 39.93 -43.37
CA ARG A 43 10.51 39.64 -44.69
C ARG A 43 10.95 40.71 -45.71
N PRO A 44 11.33 40.34 -46.94
CA PRO A 44 11.66 41.30 -47.97
C PRO A 44 10.42 42.13 -48.35
N ALA A 45 10.59 43.44 -48.41
CA ALA A 45 9.54 44.37 -48.79
C ALA A 45 9.18 44.19 -50.28
N HIS A 46 8.08 43.48 -50.56
CA HIS A 46 7.42 43.60 -51.86
C HIS A 46 6.63 44.91 -51.89
N VAL A 47 7.18 45.90 -52.59
CA VAL A 47 6.49 47.16 -52.90
C VAL A 47 5.47 46.87 -53.99
N ILE A 48 4.20 46.75 -53.62
CA ILE A 48 3.08 46.81 -54.55
C ILE A 48 2.64 48.28 -54.62
N THR A 49 2.94 48.94 -55.73
CA THR A 49 2.44 50.29 -56.03
C THR A 49 0.96 50.22 -56.39
N ILE A 50 0.09 50.44 -55.40
CA ILE A 50 -1.33 50.69 -55.64
C ILE A 50 -1.46 52.19 -55.95
N GLN A 51 -1.85 52.52 -57.18
CA GLN A 51 -2.26 53.88 -57.51
C GLN A 51 -3.46 54.25 -56.65
N ALA A 52 -3.31 55.33 -55.88
CA ALA A 52 -4.36 55.88 -55.04
C ALA A 52 -5.52 56.34 -55.93
N ASN A 53 -6.71 55.82 -55.65
CA ASN A 53 -7.97 56.44 -56.05
C ASN A 53 -8.53 57.09 -54.80
N ASP A 54 -8.73 58.41 -54.85
CA ASP A 54 -8.92 59.35 -53.72
C ASP A 54 -10.26 59.23 -52.97
N GLY A 55 -10.77 58.01 -52.76
CA GLY A 55 -12.13 57.80 -52.21
C GLY A 55 -12.29 56.71 -51.18
N LEU A 56 -11.26 55.94 -50.84
CA LEU A 56 -11.36 54.89 -49.82
C LEU A 56 -10.43 55.22 -48.66
N SER A 57 -10.91 56.06 -47.74
CA SER A 57 -10.34 56.20 -46.40
C SER A 57 -10.51 54.87 -45.67
N LEU A 58 -9.60 53.92 -45.91
CA LEU A 58 -9.38 52.81 -44.99
C LEU A 58 -9.08 53.45 -43.64
N ALA A 59 -9.94 53.18 -42.66
CA ALA A 59 -9.81 53.69 -41.29
C ALA A 59 -8.34 53.58 -40.84
N PRO A 60 -7.78 54.62 -40.21
CA PRO A 60 -6.36 54.66 -39.91
C PRO A 60 -5.96 53.40 -39.15
N LYS A 61 -4.92 52.72 -39.65
CA LYS A 61 -4.24 51.59 -38.98
C LYS A 61 -3.58 51.99 -37.64
N GLU A 62 -3.95 53.11 -37.06
CA GLU A 62 -3.42 53.63 -35.80
C GLU A 62 -3.96 52.90 -34.56
N ASN A 63 -5.06 52.14 -34.69
CA ASN A 63 -5.72 51.52 -33.54
C ASN A 63 -5.14 50.16 -33.06
N LYS A 64 -4.03 49.67 -33.63
CA LYS A 64 -3.37 48.40 -33.18
C LYS A 64 -1.94 48.57 -32.65
N ALA A 65 -1.27 49.67 -32.95
CA ALA A 65 0.12 49.90 -32.54
C ALA A 65 0.29 49.99 -31.02
N TRP A 66 -0.72 50.51 -30.30
CA TRP A 66 -0.70 50.62 -28.83
C TRP A 66 -0.61 49.26 -28.12
N TYR A 67 -1.09 48.19 -28.78
CA TYR A 67 -1.04 46.84 -28.25
C TYR A 67 0.30 46.16 -28.55
N GLU A 68 0.90 46.40 -29.72
CA GLU A 68 2.16 45.75 -30.14
C GLU A 68 3.42 46.45 -29.59
N GLN A 69 3.36 47.75 -29.27
CA GLN A 69 4.51 48.54 -28.79
C GLN A 69 4.43 48.88 -27.28
N GLY A 70 3.33 48.53 -26.61
CA GLY A 70 3.11 48.82 -25.19
C GLY A 70 3.54 47.68 -24.25
N ILE A 71 3.46 47.92 -22.94
CA ILE A 71 3.75 46.91 -21.87
C ILE A 71 2.68 45.81 -21.83
N TRP A 72 1.57 45.98 -22.54
CA TRP A 72 0.38 45.12 -22.49
C TRP A 72 0.62 43.64 -22.90
N PRO A 73 1.38 43.30 -23.95
CA PRO A 73 1.70 41.91 -24.27
C PRO A 73 2.54 41.23 -23.19
N VAL A 74 3.49 41.98 -22.60
CA VAL A 74 4.34 41.48 -21.50
C VAL A 74 3.52 41.27 -20.23
N ALA A 75 2.61 42.20 -19.91
CA ALA A 75 1.68 42.07 -18.79
C ALA A 75 0.73 40.88 -18.98
N GLY A 76 0.19 40.70 -20.20
CA GLY A 76 -0.63 39.55 -20.57
C GLY A 76 0.11 38.23 -20.41
N ALA A 77 1.34 38.14 -20.93
CA ALA A 77 2.20 36.95 -20.79
C ALA A 77 2.58 36.64 -19.33
N THR A 78 2.82 37.67 -18.52
CA THR A 78 3.13 37.50 -17.09
C THR A 78 1.90 36.98 -16.34
N LEU A 79 0.72 37.53 -16.63
CA LEU A 79 -0.54 37.09 -16.04
C LEU A 79 -0.85 35.64 -16.43
N THR A 80 -0.68 35.26 -17.70
CA THR A 80 -0.91 33.88 -18.13
C THR A 80 0.06 32.90 -17.48
N LEU A 81 1.33 33.27 -17.28
CA LEU A 81 2.30 32.46 -16.52
C LEU A 81 1.89 32.28 -15.06
N ILE A 82 1.46 33.36 -14.40
CA ILE A 82 0.98 33.31 -13.01
C ILE A 82 -0.24 32.37 -12.92
N VAL A 83 -1.23 32.55 -13.79
CA VAL A 83 -2.44 31.71 -13.79
C VAL A 83 -2.10 30.25 -14.09
N THR A 84 -1.29 29.97 -15.11
CA THR A 84 -0.92 28.60 -15.50
C THR A 84 -0.12 27.90 -14.41
N ASN A 85 0.85 28.58 -13.80
CA ASN A 85 1.61 28.02 -12.68
C ASN A 85 0.72 27.77 -11.46
N THR A 86 -0.19 28.69 -11.14
CA THR A 86 -1.13 28.52 -10.02
C THR A 86 -2.04 27.32 -10.24
N VAL A 87 -2.63 27.19 -11.43
CA VAL A 87 -3.48 26.04 -11.80
C VAL A 87 -2.68 24.74 -11.74
N THR A 88 -1.44 24.74 -12.24
CA THR A 88 -0.55 23.57 -12.21
C THR A 88 -0.27 23.12 -10.78
N VAL A 89 0.05 24.06 -9.88
CA VAL A 89 0.28 23.75 -8.46
C VAL A 89 -0.97 23.16 -7.81
N ILE A 90 -2.15 23.71 -8.08
CA ILE A 90 -3.42 23.18 -7.55
C ILE A 90 -3.69 21.76 -8.06
N VAL A 91 -3.54 21.52 -9.37
CA VAL A 91 -3.76 20.19 -9.95
C VAL A 91 -2.79 19.17 -9.37
N VAL A 92 -1.51 19.52 -9.26
CA VAL A 92 -0.48 18.65 -8.65
C VAL A 92 -0.81 18.35 -7.20
N TYR A 93 -1.26 19.36 -6.42
CA TYR A 93 -1.66 19.16 -5.04
C TYR A 93 -2.85 18.20 -4.89
N LEU A 94 -3.89 18.36 -5.72
CA LEU A 94 -5.06 17.49 -5.72
C LEU A 94 -4.69 16.04 -6.13
N GLN A 95 -3.84 15.90 -7.15
CA GLN A 95 -3.36 14.59 -7.60
C GLN A 95 -2.50 13.90 -6.54
N SER A 96 -1.59 14.64 -5.90
CA SER A 96 -0.74 14.15 -4.80
C SER A 96 -1.57 13.70 -3.60
N SER A 97 -2.59 14.47 -3.24
CA SER A 97 -3.49 14.11 -2.13
C SER A 97 -4.26 12.81 -2.43
N ARG A 98 -4.74 12.65 -3.67
CA ARG A 98 -5.43 11.42 -4.10
C ARG A 98 -4.49 10.21 -4.11
N SER A 99 -3.28 10.35 -4.64
CA SER A 99 -2.31 9.26 -4.67
C SER A 99 -1.85 8.88 -3.26
N PHE A 100 -1.62 9.85 -2.38
CA PHE A 100 -1.28 9.60 -0.99
C PHE A 100 -2.39 8.84 -0.24
N ASN A 101 -3.65 9.26 -0.41
CA ASN A 101 -4.79 8.56 0.18
C ASN A 101 -4.95 7.13 -0.36
N ALA A 102 -4.73 6.92 -1.65
CA ALA A 102 -4.72 5.58 -2.25
C ALA A 102 -3.60 4.70 -1.66
N LEU A 103 -2.40 5.25 -1.50
CA LEU A 103 -1.28 4.56 -0.86
C LEU A 103 -1.57 4.21 0.61
N LEU A 104 -2.14 5.13 1.38
CA LEU A 104 -2.53 4.85 2.76
C LEU A 104 -3.59 3.75 2.84
N ARG A 105 -4.58 3.76 1.94
CA ARG A 105 -5.58 2.70 1.84
C ARG A 105 -4.92 1.36 1.51
N GLN A 106 -4.03 1.32 0.52
CA GLN A 106 -3.30 0.11 0.15
C GLN A 106 -2.47 -0.44 1.31
N ARG A 107 -1.71 0.42 2.01
CA ARG A 107 -0.93 0.00 3.19
C ARG A 107 -1.80 -0.58 4.30
N LYS A 108 -3.00 -0.03 4.52
CA LYS A 108 -3.96 -0.61 5.48
C LYS A 108 -4.43 -1.98 5.02
N ILE A 109 -4.80 -2.14 3.75
CA ILE A 109 -5.21 -3.44 3.18
C ILE A 109 -4.09 -4.47 3.36
N GLU A 110 -2.85 -4.12 3.00
CA GLU A 110 -1.67 -4.98 3.17
C GLU A 110 -1.47 -5.40 4.63
N ARG A 111 -1.61 -4.46 5.58
CA ARG A 111 -1.50 -4.76 7.01
C ARG A 111 -2.57 -5.76 7.47
N TYR A 112 -3.83 -5.56 7.10
CA TYR A 112 -4.91 -6.48 7.48
C TYR A 112 -4.80 -7.84 6.78
N ALA A 113 -4.35 -7.86 5.52
CA ALA A 113 -4.05 -9.10 4.82
C ALA A 113 -2.94 -9.89 5.52
N ALA A 114 -1.85 -9.21 5.92
CA ALA A 114 -0.77 -9.83 6.68
C ALA A 114 -1.27 -10.34 8.05
N ALA A 115 -2.06 -9.56 8.77
CA ALA A 115 -2.65 -10.00 10.04
C ALA A 115 -3.49 -11.27 9.87
N LEU A 116 -4.32 -11.35 8.82
CA LEU A 116 -5.12 -12.54 8.55
C LEU A 116 -4.24 -13.74 8.16
N ASN A 117 -3.31 -13.57 7.22
CA ASN A 117 -2.55 -14.67 6.63
C ASN A 117 -1.39 -15.16 7.50
N ASP A 118 -0.72 -14.27 8.22
CA ASP A 118 0.50 -14.61 8.96
C ASP A 118 0.25 -14.79 10.46
N PHE A 119 -0.88 -14.32 10.98
CA PHE A 119 -1.21 -14.40 12.41
C PHE A 119 -2.50 -15.19 12.67
N TYR A 120 -3.67 -14.65 12.31
CA TYR A 120 -4.95 -15.24 12.73
C TYR A 120 -5.26 -16.58 12.09
N ASN A 121 -5.12 -16.72 10.77
CA ASN A 121 -5.39 -17.98 10.06
C ASN A 121 -4.48 -19.13 10.52
N PRO A 122 -3.13 -18.99 10.54
CA PRO A 122 -2.27 -20.08 10.96
C PRO A 122 -2.44 -20.41 12.43
N LEU A 123 -2.61 -19.41 13.31
CA LEU A 123 -2.87 -19.65 14.73
C LEU A 123 -4.17 -20.42 14.93
N LEU A 124 -5.25 -20.01 14.26
CA LEU A 124 -6.55 -20.69 14.34
C LEU A 124 -6.45 -22.14 13.83
N ALA A 125 -5.78 -22.37 12.70
CA ALA A 125 -5.61 -23.70 12.14
C ALA A 125 -4.88 -24.64 13.11
N LEU A 126 -3.79 -24.17 13.73
CA LEU A 126 -3.04 -24.96 14.72
C LEU A 126 -3.87 -25.27 15.97
N LEU A 127 -4.66 -24.30 16.43
CA LEU A 127 -5.59 -24.49 17.55
C LEU A 127 -6.69 -25.51 17.20
N ASP A 128 -7.25 -25.45 16.00
CA ASP A 128 -8.27 -26.38 15.52
C ASP A 128 -7.72 -27.81 15.41
N ILE A 129 -6.52 -27.97 14.82
CA ILE A 129 -5.83 -29.27 14.72
C ILE A 129 -5.57 -29.85 16.12
N ASN A 130 -5.06 -29.04 17.04
CA ASN A 130 -4.80 -29.49 18.40
C ASN A 130 -6.09 -29.91 19.10
N LYS A 131 -7.17 -29.13 18.97
CA LYS A 131 -8.48 -29.47 19.51
C LYS A 131 -8.98 -30.82 18.97
N GLU A 132 -8.92 -31.01 17.65
CA GLU A 132 -9.35 -32.25 17.00
C GLU A 132 -8.54 -33.46 17.51
N ILE A 133 -7.23 -33.31 17.64
CA ILE A 133 -6.36 -34.35 18.20
C ILE A 133 -6.78 -34.70 19.63
N PHE A 134 -6.97 -33.72 20.51
CA PHE A 134 -7.36 -33.99 21.91
C PHE A 134 -8.73 -34.67 22.00
N GLN A 135 -9.68 -34.30 21.14
CA GLN A 135 -11.02 -34.87 21.16
C GLN A 135 -11.06 -36.30 20.61
N ASN A 136 -10.29 -36.59 19.55
CA ASN A 136 -10.37 -37.87 18.85
C ASN A 136 -9.37 -38.90 19.39
N THR A 137 -8.16 -38.49 19.77
CA THR A 137 -7.08 -39.40 20.16
C THR A 137 -6.54 -39.15 21.56
N GLY A 138 -7.11 -38.19 22.30
CA GLY A 138 -6.68 -37.86 23.66
C GLY A 138 -7.07 -38.91 24.70
N PRO A 139 -6.52 -38.82 25.92
CA PRO A 139 -6.78 -39.78 27.00
C PRO A 139 -8.26 -39.93 27.38
N LEU A 140 -9.05 -38.87 27.14
CA LEU A 140 -10.48 -38.86 27.42
C LEU A 140 -11.31 -39.66 26.41
N SER A 141 -10.77 -39.95 25.21
CA SER A 141 -11.45 -40.77 24.19
C SER A 141 -11.07 -42.25 24.26
N PHE A 142 -10.31 -42.66 25.27
CA PHE A 142 -9.81 -44.03 25.37
C PHE A 142 -10.94 -45.02 25.71
N PRO A 143 -10.96 -46.20 25.06
CA PRO A 143 -11.95 -47.23 25.36
C PRO A 143 -11.72 -47.88 26.72
N GLN A 144 -12.80 -48.42 27.31
CA GLN A 144 -12.77 -49.07 28.62
C GLN A 144 -12.16 -50.48 28.59
N GLU A 145 -12.00 -51.10 27.43
CA GLU A 145 -11.39 -52.41 27.30
C GLU A 145 -9.85 -52.30 27.21
N GLU A 146 -9.12 -53.22 27.84
CA GLU A 146 -7.65 -53.13 27.99
C GLU A 146 -6.89 -53.16 26.65
N ILE A 147 -7.22 -54.11 25.77
CA ILE A 147 -6.55 -54.27 24.47
C ILE A 147 -6.71 -53.03 23.57
N PRO A 148 -7.92 -52.51 23.31
CA PRO A 148 -8.07 -51.33 22.47
C PRO A 148 -7.56 -50.05 23.16
N ARG A 149 -7.51 -50.01 24.50
CA ARG A 149 -6.90 -48.90 25.25
C ARG A 149 -5.39 -48.84 25.06
N ASN A 150 -4.71 -49.98 25.07
CA ASN A 150 -3.28 -50.05 24.78
C ASN A 150 -2.97 -49.61 23.34
N ALA A 151 -3.80 -50.01 22.38
CA ALA A 151 -3.69 -49.53 20.99
C ALA A 151 -3.90 -48.01 20.88
N ALA A 152 -4.91 -47.46 21.57
CA ALA A 152 -5.17 -46.02 21.64
C ALA A 152 -3.98 -45.27 22.28
N GLY A 153 -3.36 -45.83 23.32
CA GLY A 153 -2.16 -45.28 23.96
C GLY A 153 -0.96 -45.15 23.01
N LEU A 154 -0.76 -46.13 22.12
CA LEU A 154 0.29 -46.07 21.10
C LEU A 154 0.02 -44.96 20.07
N VAL A 155 -1.23 -44.85 19.59
CA VAL A 155 -1.65 -43.79 18.66
C VAL A 155 -1.52 -42.42 19.32
N TRP A 156 -1.90 -42.30 20.60
CA TRP A 156 -1.74 -41.08 21.39
C TRP A 156 -0.26 -40.69 21.51
N GLY A 157 0.62 -41.65 21.82
CA GLY A 157 2.06 -41.41 21.92
C GLY A 157 2.66 -40.82 20.63
N GLN A 158 2.18 -41.25 19.45
CA GLN A 158 2.60 -40.66 18.18
C GLN A 158 1.98 -39.28 17.94
N THR A 159 0.69 -39.12 18.23
CA THR A 159 -0.05 -37.88 17.95
C THR A 159 0.36 -36.75 18.90
N LYS A 160 0.73 -37.08 20.13
CA LYS A 160 1.32 -36.19 21.13
C LYS A 160 2.56 -35.45 20.62
N LYS A 161 3.38 -36.08 19.77
CA LYS A 161 4.53 -35.42 19.12
C LYS A 161 4.11 -34.32 18.16
N LYS A 162 2.97 -34.49 17.46
CA LYS A 162 2.41 -33.46 16.57
C LYS A 162 1.90 -32.26 17.37
N ILE A 163 1.23 -32.49 18.51
CA ILE A 163 0.78 -31.41 19.41
C ILE A 163 1.98 -30.57 19.87
N LEU A 164 3.09 -31.20 20.23
CA LEU A 164 4.32 -30.49 20.61
C LEU A 164 4.87 -29.63 19.46
N SER A 165 4.94 -30.19 18.25
CA SER A 165 5.36 -29.43 17.07
C SER A 165 4.45 -28.22 16.83
N ASN A 166 3.13 -28.42 16.87
CA ASN A 166 2.16 -27.33 16.71
C ASN A 166 2.30 -26.27 17.80
N ASN A 167 2.58 -26.68 19.04
CA ASN A 167 2.78 -25.75 20.16
C ASN A 167 4.03 -24.87 19.97
N ILE A 168 5.10 -25.42 19.39
CA ILE A 168 6.29 -24.64 19.02
C ILE A 168 5.92 -23.61 17.96
N ASP A 169 5.14 -24.00 16.95
CA ASP A 169 4.69 -23.08 15.89
C ASP A 169 3.76 -21.98 16.45
N ILE A 170 2.84 -22.33 17.37
CA ILE A 170 2.00 -21.38 18.08
C ILE A 170 2.85 -20.38 18.85
N GLU A 171 3.82 -20.85 19.63
CA GLU A 171 4.72 -19.98 20.39
C GLU A 171 5.52 -19.04 19.47
N MET A 172 6.02 -19.57 18.35
CA MET A 172 6.75 -18.78 17.35
C MET A 172 5.88 -17.68 16.75
N ILE A 173 4.63 -17.96 16.37
CA ILE A 173 3.67 -16.95 15.89
C ILE A 173 3.45 -15.89 16.98
N LEU A 174 3.15 -16.33 18.21
CA LEU A 174 2.88 -15.43 19.33
C LEU A 174 4.09 -14.60 19.78
N ARG A 175 5.32 -15.01 19.47
CA ARG A 175 6.52 -14.22 19.78
C ARG A 175 6.91 -13.26 18.65
N THR A 176 6.77 -13.67 17.40
CA THR A 176 7.34 -12.94 16.25
C THR A 176 6.33 -12.07 15.51
N LYS A 177 5.03 -12.38 15.62
CA LYS A 177 3.97 -11.77 14.80
C LYS A 177 2.99 -10.90 15.59
N THR A 178 3.28 -10.57 16.86
CA THR A 178 2.43 -9.71 17.70
C THR A 178 2.20 -8.31 17.14
N HIS A 179 3.12 -7.80 16.34
CA HIS A 179 2.98 -6.52 15.63
C HIS A 179 1.82 -6.52 14.61
N LEU A 180 1.30 -7.71 14.25
CA LEU A 180 0.16 -7.88 13.36
C LEU A 180 -1.19 -7.91 14.09
N LEU A 181 -1.20 -7.80 15.42
CA LEU A 181 -2.43 -7.65 16.19
C LEU A 181 -3.21 -6.42 15.71
N ILE A 182 -4.52 -6.58 15.58
CA ILE A 182 -5.42 -5.47 15.30
C ILE A 182 -5.64 -4.62 16.56
N GLU A 183 -6.14 -3.41 16.38
CA GLU A 183 -6.29 -2.42 17.46
C GLU A 183 -7.20 -2.88 18.60
N THR A 184 -8.12 -3.80 18.33
CA THR A 184 -9.06 -4.39 19.31
C THR A 184 -8.51 -5.62 20.02
N ASP A 185 -7.27 -6.00 19.73
CA ASP A 185 -6.64 -7.22 20.24
C ASP A 185 -5.39 -6.89 21.06
N SER A 186 -5.05 -7.76 22.00
CA SER A 186 -3.93 -7.55 22.91
C SER A 186 -3.18 -8.84 23.19
N LEU A 187 -1.88 -8.70 23.47
CA LEU A 187 -1.02 -9.85 23.79
C LEU A 187 -1.46 -10.55 25.10
N GLU A 188 -2.06 -9.80 26.03
CA GLU A 188 -2.52 -10.31 27.32
C GLU A 188 -3.55 -11.43 27.16
N SER A 189 -4.44 -11.32 26.16
CA SER A 189 -5.43 -12.36 25.83
C SER A 189 -4.80 -13.72 25.49
N TYR A 190 -3.54 -13.73 25.06
CA TYR A 190 -2.80 -14.95 24.68
C TYR A 190 -1.95 -15.52 25.82
N HIS A 191 -1.84 -14.83 26.96
CA HIS A 191 -0.97 -15.25 28.06
C HIS A 191 -1.30 -16.66 28.57
N ARG A 192 -2.59 -16.97 28.74
CA ARG A 192 -3.02 -18.31 29.18
C ARG A 192 -2.62 -19.40 28.19
N LEU A 193 -2.64 -19.11 26.89
CA LEU A 193 -2.20 -20.05 25.84
C LEU A 193 -0.68 -20.26 25.90
N LEU A 194 0.11 -19.21 26.12
CA LEU A 194 1.56 -19.33 26.30
C LEU A 194 1.92 -20.18 27.52
N VAL A 195 1.23 -19.95 28.64
CA VAL A 195 1.39 -20.77 29.85
C VAL A 195 1.01 -22.23 29.56
N HIS A 196 -0.09 -22.46 28.84
CA HIS A 196 -0.49 -23.81 28.42
C HIS A 196 0.58 -24.49 27.57
N VAL A 197 1.13 -23.81 26.55
CA VAL A 197 2.21 -24.35 25.71
C VAL A 197 3.44 -24.73 26.55
N ALA A 198 3.89 -23.83 27.44
CA ALA A 198 5.05 -24.06 28.30
C ALA A 198 4.83 -25.22 29.30
N MET A 199 3.64 -25.29 29.90
CA MET A 199 3.28 -26.38 30.80
C MET A 199 3.26 -27.73 30.07
N TYR A 200 2.72 -27.77 28.85
CA TYR A 200 2.66 -29.00 28.06
C TYR A 200 4.06 -29.52 27.69
N GLU A 201 5.03 -28.64 27.48
CA GLU A 201 6.43 -29.02 27.31
C GLU A 201 7.04 -29.57 28.61
N ALA A 202 6.80 -28.90 29.74
CA ALA A 202 7.30 -29.32 31.05
C ALA A 202 6.78 -30.71 31.46
N PHE A 203 5.50 -31.00 31.18
CA PHE A 203 4.88 -32.30 31.46
C PHE A 203 5.46 -33.47 30.66
N GLN A 204 6.23 -33.22 29.59
CA GLN A 204 6.98 -34.29 28.93
C GLN A 204 8.20 -34.72 29.71
N ARG A 205 8.77 -33.79 30.49
CA ARG A 205 10.05 -33.96 31.17
C ARG A 205 9.87 -34.41 32.61
N VAL A 206 8.76 -34.03 33.23
CA VAL A 206 8.43 -34.37 34.62
C VAL A 206 7.01 -34.92 34.65
N GLU A 207 6.89 -36.22 34.91
CA GLU A 207 5.60 -36.85 35.19
C GLU A 207 5.09 -36.29 36.52
N THR A 208 4.01 -35.52 36.46
CA THR A 208 3.36 -34.94 37.64
C THR A 208 1.85 -35.16 37.53
N ASP A 209 1.19 -35.34 38.67
CA ASP A 209 -0.27 -35.55 38.75
C ASP A 209 -1.07 -34.37 38.16
N LEU A 210 -0.45 -33.19 38.03
CA LEU A 210 -1.00 -32.00 37.39
C LEU A 210 -1.44 -32.22 35.93
N TYR A 211 -0.87 -33.23 35.25
CA TYR A 211 -1.25 -33.59 33.88
C TYR A 211 -2.72 -34.05 33.77
N THR A 212 -3.28 -34.66 34.82
CA THR A 212 -4.63 -35.24 34.80
C THR A 212 -5.76 -34.21 34.66
N GLY A 213 -5.51 -32.96 35.07
CA GLY A 213 -6.46 -31.86 34.94
C GLY A 213 -6.20 -30.92 33.77
N PHE A 214 -5.17 -31.19 32.96
CA PHE A 214 -4.72 -30.27 31.93
C PHE A 214 -5.62 -30.34 30.68
N THR A 215 -6.44 -29.30 30.50
CA THR A 215 -7.40 -29.20 29.40
C THR A 215 -7.01 -28.13 28.39
N PHE A 216 -7.43 -28.31 27.14
CA PHE A 216 -7.24 -27.32 26.08
C PHE A 216 -8.02 -26.04 26.42
N PRO A 217 -7.41 -24.84 26.33
CA PRO A 217 -8.07 -23.60 26.69
C PRO A 217 -9.08 -23.22 25.60
N GLU A 218 -10.33 -23.68 25.70
CA GLU A 218 -11.35 -23.42 24.66
C GLU A 218 -11.60 -21.92 24.43
N ASP A 219 -11.45 -21.11 25.47
CA ASP A 219 -11.64 -19.65 25.44
C ASP A 219 -10.78 -18.96 24.36
N ILE A 220 -9.53 -19.42 24.15
CA ILE A 220 -8.61 -18.72 23.23
C ILE A 220 -9.04 -18.86 21.78
N ARG A 221 -9.63 -20.00 21.42
CA ARG A 221 -10.14 -20.23 20.08
C ARG A 221 -11.27 -19.24 19.77
N GLY A 222 -12.19 -19.06 20.71
CA GLY A 222 -13.28 -18.09 20.59
C GLY A 222 -12.76 -16.67 20.38
N HIS A 223 -11.76 -16.27 21.16
CA HIS A 223 -11.08 -14.98 21.01
C HIS A 223 -10.45 -14.81 19.62
N VAL A 224 -9.64 -15.78 19.16
CA VAL A 224 -8.98 -15.72 17.85
C VAL A 224 -10.00 -15.64 16.71
N VAL A 225 -11.11 -16.39 16.78
CA VAL A 225 -12.19 -16.31 15.79
C VAL A 225 -12.83 -14.93 15.77
N ALA A 226 -13.14 -14.36 16.94
CA ALA A 226 -13.75 -13.03 17.03
C ALA A 226 -12.85 -11.95 16.43
N GLN A 227 -11.56 -11.96 16.76
CA GLN A 227 -10.59 -10.98 16.25
C GLN A 227 -10.33 -11.17 14.75
N ARG A 228 -10.27 -12.42 14.27
CA ARG A 228 -10.21 -12.73 12.84
C ARG A 228 -11.39 -12.15 12.08
N LEU A 229 -12.62 -12.31 12.58
CA LEU A 229 -13.82 -11.75 11.96
C LEU A 229 -13.80 -10.22 11.96
N ALA A 230 -13.32 -9.60 13.04
CA ALA A 230 -13.14 -8.15 13.11
C ALA A 230 -12.13 -7.65 12.05
N ALA A 231 -10.98 -8.32 11.92
CA ALA A 231 -9.97 -8.02 10.90
C ALA A 231 -10.53 -8.18 9.48
N LEU A 232 -11.26 -9.27 9.23
CA LEU A 232 -11.87 -9.58 7.94
C LEU A 232 -12.94 -8.55 7.54
N LYS A 233 -13.77 -8.12 8.49
CA LYS A 233 -14.76 -7.05 8.26
C LYS A 233 -14.09 -5.73 7.86
N ILE A 234 -12.98 -5.37 8.50
CA ILE A 234 -12.23 -4.16 8.16
C ILE A 234 -11.56 -4.31 6.79
N TYR A 235 -10.95 -5.47 6.51
CA TYR A 235 -10.33 -5.78 5.23
C TYR A 235 -11.32 -5.60 4.07
N HIS A 236 -12.49 -6.24 4.14
CA HIS A 236 -13.53 -6.14 3.11
C HIS A 236 -14.06 -4.72 2.93
N LYS A 237 -14.28 -3.99 4.04
CA LYS A 237 -14.64 -2.57 3.98
C LYS A 237 -13.58 -1.74 3.24
N LEU A 238 -12.30 -2.07 3.40
CA LEU A 238 -11.20 -1.39 2.73
C LEU A 238 -11.03 -1.82 1.28
N THR A 239 -11.30 -3.08 0.90
CA THR A 239 -11.23 -3.52 -0.50
C THR A 239 -12.45 -3.09 -1.32
N GLY A 240 -13.60 -2.90 -0.66
CA GLY A 240 -14.88 -2.61 -1.33
C GLY A 240 -15.61 -3.87 -1.77
N GLU A 241 -15.13 -5.04 -1.38
CA GLU A 241 -15.84 -6.31 -1.54
C GLU A 241 -16.88 -6.43 -0.42
N GLN A 242 -18.15 -6.66 -0.75
CA GLN A 242 -19.20 -6.93 0.24
C GLN A 242 -19.11 -8.40 0.69
N ILE A 243 -19.31 -8.63 1.99
CA ILE A 243 -19.44 -9.95 2.64
C ILE A 243 -20.84 -10.50 2.35
#